data_AF-A0A0F2NGY7-F1
#
_entry.id   AF-A0A0F2NGY7-F1
#
_cell.length_a   1.000
_cell.length_b   1.000
_cell.length_c   1.000
_cell.angle_alpha   90.00
_cell.angle_beta   90.00
_cell.angle_gamma   90.00
#
_symmetry.space_group_name_H-M   'P 1'
#
loop_
_entity.id
_entity.type
_entity.pdbx_description
1 polymer ?
#
loop_
_entity_poly.entity_id
_entity_poly.type
_entity_poly.pdbx_seq_one_letter_code
_entity_poly.pdbx_strand_id
1 'polypeptide(L)'
;MEQPLRKKILGRSAIAAGLVFVLLAVSYIIYRYDLGIMMRSYLESHIHPGIFIALMLVLPIVGAPISVFLVLVGMKFGIVEGILLSAVLMFLHMAITYYLVHSFFRSWITRLLKSYNMIIPYIGDSYNRWHALAFMLIPGLPYAVKNNLLALAGVPFTPYMVINWTAQFGMSIPLIILGGAVIEMNVSILGIAIVLLLVSLLLKYSMRKRN
;
A
#
# COMPACT_ATOMS: atom_id res chain seq x y z
N MET A 1 -33.02 11.17 -22.80
CA MET A 1 -32.03 10.10 -22.51
C MET A 1 -30.92 10.56 -21.53
N GLU A 2 -31.18 11.47 -20.57
CA GLU A 2 -30.10 12.10 -19.75
C GLU A 2 -29.99 11.60 -18.29
N GLN A 3 -30.94 10.78 -17.82
CA GLN A 3 -31.03 10.33 -16.43
C GLN A 3 -29.85 9.45 -15.89
N PRO A 4 -29.24 8.53 -16.66
CA PRO A 4 -28.24 7.61 -16.09
C PRO A 4 -26.86 8.26 -15.86
N LEU A 5 -26.52 9.32 -16.60
CA LEU A 5 -25.25 10.04 -16.47
C LEU A 5 -25.21 10.88 -15.17
N ARG A 6 -26.31 11.56 -14.82
CA ARG A 6 -26.39 12.44 -13.64
C ARG A 6 -26.26 11.68 -12.31
N LYS A 7 -26.91 10.51 -12.16
CA LYS A 7 -26.78 9.65 -10.96
C LYS A 7 -25.34 9.12 -10.76
N LYS A 8 -24.65 8.79 -11.85
CA LYS A 8 -23.27 8.26 -11.81
C LYS A 8 -22.23 9.34 -11.46
N ILE A 9 -22.51 10.61 -11.80
CA ILE A 9 -21.69 11.76 -11.42
C ILE A 9 -21.97 12.15 -9.96
N LEU A 10 -23.24 12.16 -9.54
CA LEU A 10 -23.64 12.50 -8.16
C LEU A 10 -23.09 11.52 -7.11
N GLY A 11 -23.05 10.22 -7.42
CA GLY A 11 -22.42 9.21 -6.55
C GLY A 11 -20.90 9.34 -6.46
N ARG A 12 -20.25 9.91 -7.48
CA ARG A 12 -18.79 10.12 -7.52
C ARG A 12 -18.36 11.34 -6.71
N SER A 13 -19.12 12.44 -6.83
CA SER A 13 -18.93 13.62 -6.00
C SER A 13 -19.21 13.32 -4.53
N ALA A 14 -20.19 12.45 -4.23
CA ALA A 14 -20.49 12.05 -2.85
C ALA A 14 -19.35 11.23 -2.21
N ILE A 15 -18.74 10.28 -2.94
CA ILE A 15 -17.60 9.50 -2.43
C ILE A 15 -16.36 10.38 -2.26
N ALA A 16 -16.07 11.26 -3.23
CA ALA A 16 -14.95 12.19 -3.13
C ALA A 16 -15.14 13.17 -1.97
N ALA A 17 -16.34 13.73 -1.80
CA ALA A 17 -16.68 14.58 -0.67
C ALA A 17 -16.59 13.83 0.67
N GLY A 18 -17.04 12.57 0.71
CA GLY A 18 -16.90 11.71 1.89
C GLY A 18 -15.45 11.44 2.26
N LEU A 19 -14.58 11.15 1.29
CA LEU A 19 -13.14 10.96 1.52
C LEU A 19 -12.47 12.24 2.02
N VAL A 20 -12.79 13.39 1.41
CA VAL A 20 -12.30 14.70 1.86
C VAL A 20 -12.79 14.99 3.28
N PHE A 21 -14.05 14.70 3.60
CA PHE A 21 -14.61 14.88 4.93
C PHE A 21 -13.91 14.00 5.98
N VAL A 22 -13.68 12.72 5.68
CA VAL A 22 -12.92 11.82 6.56
C VAL A 22 -11.49 12.32 6.76
N LEU A 23 -10.83 12.80 5.70
CA LEU A 23 -9.48 13.36 5.80
C LEU A 23 -9.45 14.63 6.66
N LEU A 24 -10.43 15.52 6.51
CA LEU A 24 -10.55 16.73 7.33
C LEU A 24 -10.86 16.38 8.80
N ALA A 25 -11.73 15.41 9.04
CA ALA A 25 -12.05 14.94 10.39
C ALA A 25 -10.84 14.29 11.07
N VAL A 26 -10.10 13.43 10.36
CA VAL A 26 -8.86 12.83 10.87
C VAL A 26 -7.80 13.89 11.13
N SER A 27 -7.63 14.85 10.22
CA SER A 27 -6.69 15.97 10.40
C SER A 27 -7.06 16.83 11.61
N TYR A 28 -8.35 17.11 11.80
CA TYR A 28 -8.86 17.83 12.97
C TYR A 28 -8.64 17.06 14.28
N ILE A 29 -8.87 15.74 14.29
CA ILE A 29 -8.61 14.89 15.47
C ILE A 29 -7.11 14.85 15.81
N ILE A 30 -6.24 14.69 14.80
CA ILE A 30 -4.78 14.71 15.00
C ILE A 30 -4.34 16.06 15.58
N TYR A 31 -4.85 17.16 15.06
CA TYR A 31 -4.55 18.51 15.54
C TYR A 31 -5.10 18.77 16.95
N ARG A 32 -6.29 18.24 17.27
CA ARG A 32 -6.97 18.52 18.55
C ARG A 32 -6.39 17.74 19.73
N TYR A 33 -5.82 16.56 19.49
CA TYR A 33 -5.40 15.62 20.54
C TYR A 33 -3.88 15.39 20.62
N ASP A 34 -3.07 16.12 19.84
CA ASP A 34 -1.60 15.93 19.76
C ASP A 34 -1.16 14.47 19.56
N LEU A 35 -2.02 13.66 18.92
CA LEU A 35 -1.83 12.23 18.76
C LEU A 35 -0.54 11.91 17.99
N GLY A 36 -0.12 12.78 17.08
CA GLY A 36 1.14 12.65 16.36
C GLY A 36 2.36 12.67 17.29
N ILE A 37 2.36 13.60 18.26
CA ILE A 37 3.46 13.76 19.23
C ILE A 37 3.47 12.60 20.22
N MET A 38 2.30 12.21 20.75
CA MET A 38 2.19 11.07 21.68
C MET A 38 2.69 9.78 21.03
N MET A 39 2.25 9.52 19.80
CA MET A 39 2.56 8.29 19.09
C MET A 39 4.02 8.26 18.62
N ARG A 40 4.58 9.41 18.23
CA ARG A 40 6.04 9.57 18.03
C ARG A 40 6.81 9.25 19.29
N SER A 41 6.46 9.89 20.41
CA SER A 41 7.13 9.70 21.70
C SER A 41 7.12 8.23 22.10
N TYR A 42 5.98 7.54 21.95
CA TYR A 42 5.89 6.10 22.19
C TYR A 42 6.81 5.28 21.26
N LEU A 43 6.79 5.56 19.95
CA LEU A 43 7.66 4.87 18.99
C LEU A 43 9.15 5.08 19.27
N GLU A 44 9.55 6.28 19.68
CA GLU A 44 10.95 6.62 19.99
C GLU A 44 11.40 6.00 21.32
N SER A 45 10.58 6.08 22.36
CA SER A 45 10.95 5.65 23.71
C SER A 45 10.72 4.17 24.01
N HIS A 46 9.74 3.52 23.38
CA HIS A 46 9.34 2.15 23.74
C HIS A 46 9.64 1.11 22.66
N ILE A 47 9.89 1.52 21.41
CA ILE A 47 10.15 0.58 20.31
C ILE A 47 11.58 0.74 19.80
N HIS A 48 12.43 -0.25 20.05
CA HIS A 48 13.77 -0.27 19.49
C HIS A 48 13.72 -0.28 17.94
N PRO A 49 14.56 0.50 17.24
CA PRO A 49 14.57 0.56 15.77
C PRO A 49 14.67 -0.81 15.09
N GLY A 50 15.55 -1.69 15.59
CA GLY A 50 15.69 -3.04 15.05
C GLY A 50 14.44 -3.91 15.20
N ILE A 51 13.69 -3.75 16.30
CA ILE A 51 12.42 -4.48 16.50
C ILE A 51 11.37 -3.98 15.52
N PHE A 52 11.27 -2.66 15.33
CA PHE A 52 10.37 -2.09 14.34
C PHE A 52 10.68 -2.62 12.93
N ILE A 53 11.96 -2.64 12.54
CA ILE A 53 12.41 -3.16 11.24
C ILE A 53 12.05 -4.64 11.10
N ALA A 54 12.30 -5.45 12.12
CA ALA A 54 11.96 -6.88 12.11
C ALA A 54 10.45 -7.11 11.97
N LEU A 55 9.63 -6.36 12.72
CA LEU A 55 8.17 -6.43 12.63
C LEU A 55 7.67 -5.99 11.25
N MET A 56 8.21 -4.88 10.72
CA MET A 56 7.87 -4.38 9.40
C MET A 56 8.31 -5.35 8.30
N LEU A 57 9.39 -6.12 8.50
CA LEU A 57 9.87 -7.12 7.55
C LEU A 57 8.98 -8.38 7.53
N VAL A 58 8.52 -8.83 8.69
CA VAL A 58 7.84 -10.13 8.82
C VAL A 58 6.32 -9.99 8.71
N LEU A 59 5.71 -9.04 9.43
CA LEU A 59 4.27 -8.97 9.57
C LEU A 59 3.52 -8.72 8.25
N PRO A 60 3.99 -7.83 7.35
CA PRO A 60 3.33 -7.62 6.06
C PRO A 60 3.37 -8.84 5.14
N ILE A 61 4.38 -9.71 5.26
CA ILE A 61 4.46 -10.96 4.49
C ILE A 61 3.36 -11.92 4.93
N VAL A 62 3.11 -12.02 6.24
CA VAL A 62 2.07 -12.91 6.79
C VAL A 62 0.65 -12.33 6.71
N GLY A 63 0.49 -11.10 6.20
CA GLY A 63 -0.81 -10.52 5.88
C GLY A 63 -1.19 -9.25 6.66
N ALA A 64 -0.32 -8.76 7.54
CA ALA A 64 -0.58 -7.49 8.21
C ALA A 64 -0.63 -6.33 7.19
N PRO A 65 -1.46 -5.30 7.44
CA PRO A 65 -1.60 -4.18 6.52
C PRO A 65 -0.33 -3.31 6.48
N ILE A 66 0.42 -3.40 5.38
CA ILE A 66 1.66 -2.63 5.18
C ILE A 66 1.46 -1.12 5.30
N SER A 67 0.27 -0.61 4.96
CA SER A 67 -0.05 0.81 5.03
C SER A 67 0.12 1.39 6.44
N VAL A 68 -0.11 0.59 7.48
CA VAL A 68 0.12 1.00 8.87
C VAL A 68 1.62 1.22 9.10
N PHE A 69 2.45 0.25 8.71
CA PHE A 69 3.90 0.37 8.83
C PHE A 69 4.49 1.51 7.99
N LEU A 70 3.91 1.80 6.82
CA LEU A 70 4.37 2.90 5.96
C LEU A 70 4.15 4.28 6.60
N VAL A 71 3.06 4.48 7.34
CA VAL A 71 2.89 5.72 8.11
C VAL A 71 3.84 5.72 9.30
N LEU A 72 3.91 4.62 10.06
CA LEU A 72 4.73 4.54 11.26
C LEU A 72 6.24 4.64 10.97
N VAL A 73 6.73 4.17 9.82
CA VAL A 73 8.15 4.26 9.46
C VAL A 73 8.54 5.70 9.14
N GLY A 74 7.67 6.45 8.45
CA GLY A 74 7.86 7.89 8.24
C GLY A 74 7.82 8.65 9.56
N MET A 75 6.98 8.21 10.50
CA MET A 75 6.96 8.75 11.85
C MET A 75 8.25 8.45 12.63
N LYS A 76 8.71 7.21 12.60
CA LYS A 76 9.82 6.76 13.46
C LYS A 76 11.19 7.19 12.96
N PHE A 77 11.39 7.20 11.64
CA PHE A 77 12.70 7.43 11.04
C PHE A 77 12.79 8.74 10.26
N GLY A 78 11.66 9.42 10.03
CA GLY A 78 11.59 10.57 9.14
C GLY A 78 11.28 10.18 7.70
N ILE A 79 11.13 11.20 6.85
CA ILE A 79 10.69 11.01 5.47
C ILE A 79 11.76 10.28 4.62
N VAL A 80 13.00 10.77 4.65
CA VAL A 80 14.06 10.26 3.76
C VAL A 80 14.47 8.84 4.14
N GLU A 81 14.81 8.63 5.40
CA GLU A 81 15.19 7.34 5.95
C GLU A 81 14.02 6.35 5.88
N GLY A 82 12.79 6.82 6.13
CA GLY A 82 11.58 6.01 5.99
C GLY A 82 11.35 5.52 4.57
N ILE A 83 11.60 6.37 3.56
CA ILE A 83 11.52 6.01 2.14
C ILE A 83 12.59 4.97 1.78
N LEU A 84 13.85 5.20 2.16
CA LEU A 84 14.97 4.29 1.87
C LEU A 84 14.78 2.93 2.55
N LEU A 85 14.39 2.93 3.82
CA LEU A 85 14.14 1.71 4.57
C LEU A 85 12.95 0.93 3.99
N SER A 86 11.87 1.62 3.63
CA SER A 86 10.71 1.00 2.98
C SER A 86 11.06 0.40 1.62
N ALA A 87 11.89 1.08 0.82
CA ALA A 87 12.39 0.56 -0.45
C ALA A 87 13.06 -0.81 -0.28
N VAL A 88 13.99 -0.90 0.69
CA VAL A 88 14.73 -2.14 0.99
C VAL A 88 13.81 -3.22 1.54
N LEU A 89 12.97 -2.91 2.54
CA LEU A 89 12.08 -3.89 3.15
C LEU A 89 11.03 -4.40 2.17
N MET A 90 10.45 -3.54 1.35
CA MET A 90 9.49 -3.95 0.31
C MET A 90 10.16 -4.82 -0.76
N PHE A 91 11.41 -4.51 -1.14
CA PHE A 91 12.19 -5.39 -2.02
C PHE A 91 12.35 -6.78 -1.40
N LEU A 92 12.76 -6.85 -0.13
CA LEU A 92 12.88 -8.12 0.59
C LEU A 92 11.55 -8.86 0.71
N HIS A 93 10.44 -8.18 1.01
CA HIS A 93 9.11 -8.78 1.06
C HIS A 93 8.78 -9.52 -0.25
N MET A 94 9.04 -8.87 -1.38
CA MET A 94 8.74 -9.42 -2.70
C MET A 94 9.65 -10.59 -3.01
N ALA A 95 10.96 -10.47 -2.75
CA ALA A 95 11.91 -11.56 -2.94
C ALA A 95 11.52 -12.79 -2.09
N ILE A 96 11.28 -12.60 -0.79
CA ILE A 96 10.87 -13.65 0.13
C ILE A 96 9.55 -14.28 -0.33
N THR A 97 8.54 -13.47 -0.67
CA THR A 97 7.24 -13.98 -1.14
C THR A 97 7.41 -14.81 -2.41
N TYR A 98 8.23 -14.37 -3.36
CA TYR A 98 8.50 -15.12 -4.59
C TYR A 98 9.08 -16.50 -4.28
N TYR A 99 10.13 -16.56 -3.45
CA TYR A 99 10.76 -17.83 -3.09
C TYR A 99 9.81 -18.73 -2.28
N LEU A 100 9.04 -18.18 -1.33
CA LEU A 100 8.05 -18.94 -0.57
C LEU A 100 7.02 -19.59 -1.50
N VAL A 101 6.49 -18.84 -2.47
CA VAL A 101 5.53 -19.34 -3.46
C VAL A 101 6.11 -20.42 -4.38
N HIS A 102 7.41 -20.38 -4.68
CA HIS A 102 8.09 -21.37 -5.51
C HIS A 102 8.74 -22.51 -4.72
N SER A 103 8.57 -22.53 -3.39
CA SER A 103 9.09 -23.54 -2.48
C SER A 103 8.01 -24.55 -2.07
N PHE A 104 8.31 -25.36 -1.05
CA PHE A 104 7.37 -26.30 -0.45
C PHE A 104 6.08 -25.63 0.09
N PHE A 105 6.12 -24.34 0.40
CA PHE A 105 4.95 -23.58 0.86
C PHE A 105 3.90 -23.29 -0.23
N ARG A 106 4.20 -23.57 -1.51
CA ARG A 106 3.26 -23.33 -2.63
C ARG A 106 1.87 -23.93 -2.39
N SER A 107 1.82 -25.17 -1.92
CA SER A 107 0.57 -25.88 -1.66
C SER A 107 -0.23 -25.22 -0.53
N TRP A 108 0.46 -24.75 0.52
CA TRP A 108 -0.18 -24.08 1.64
C TRP A 108 -0.72 -22.70 1.24
N ILE A 109 0.08 -21.89 0.55
CA ILE A 109 -0.31 -20.55 0.07
C ILE A 109 -1.49 -20.64 -0.91
N THR A 110 -1.47 -21.60 -1.83
CA THR A 110 -2.57 -21.79 -2.80
C THR A 110 -3.85 -22.23 -2.13
N ARG A 111 -3.79 -23.10 -1.10
CA ARG A 111 -4.96 -23.47 -0.28
C ARG A 111 -5.52 -22.27 0.47
N LEU A 112 -4.67 -21.46 1.10
CA LEU A 112 -5.09 -20.26 1.81
C LEU A 112 -5.79 -19.26 0.88
N LEU A 113 -5.24 -19.00 -0.30
CA LEU A 113 -5.87 -18.11 -1.28
C LEU A 113 -7.21 -18.67 -1.79
N LYS A 114 -7.29 -19.98 -2.03
CA LYS A 114 -8.54 -20.64 -2.43
C LYS A 114 -9.61 -20.59 -1.35
N SER A 115 -9.26 -20.70 -0.06
CA SER A 115 -10.24 -20.57 1.02
C SER A 115 -10.87 -19.17 1.10
N TYR A 116 -10.21 -18.15 0.56
CA TYR A 116 -10.76 -16.80 0.42
C TYR A 116 -11.42 -16.56 -0.95
N ASN A 117 -11.71 -17.61 -1.72
CA ASN A 117 -12.27 -17.54 -3.08
C ASN A 117 -11.46 -16.65 -4.05
N MET A 118 -10.13 -16.57 -3.85
CA MET A 118 -9.26 -15.76 -4.70
C MET A 118 -8.94 -16.52 -5.99
N ILE A 119 -9.23 -15.90 -7.13
CA ILE A 119 -8.87 -16.44 -8.45
C ILE A 119 -7.39 -16.18 -8.68
N ILE A 120 -6.61 -17.24 -8.91
CA ILE A 120 -5.19 -17.12 -9.26
C ILE A 120 -5.10 -16.75 -10.74
N PRO A 121 -4.64 -15.54 -11.09
CA PRO A 121 -4.48 -15.16 -12.49
C PRO A 121 -3.34 -15.99 -13.09
N TYR A 122 -3.61 -16.73 -14.15
CA TYR A 122 -2.57 -17.41 -14.91
C TYR A 122 -2.15 -16.50 -16.08
N ILE A 123 -0.94 -15.97 -16.02
CA ILE A 123 -0.40 -15.09 -17.07
C ILE A 123 0.35 -15.91 -18.14
N GLY A 124 0.79 -17.12 -17.82
CA GLY A 124 1.29 -18.14 -18.77
C GLY A 124 2.46 -17.72 -19.65
N ASP A 125 2.80 -18.55 -20.64
CA ASP A 125 3.91 -18.35 -21.60
C ASP A 125 3.73 -17.10 -22.48
N SER A 126 2.51 -16.57 -22.58
CA SER A 126 2.21 -15.28 -23.21
C SER A 126 2.40 -14.11 -22.24
N TYR A 127 3.53 -14.12 -21.52
CA TYR A 127 3.86 -13.10 -20.53
C TYR A 127 3.80 -11.68 -21.13
N ASN A 128 2.80 -10.91 -20.70
CA ASN A 128 2.68 -9.51 -21.08
C ASN A 128 2.84 -8.62 -19.83
N ARG A 129 3.94 -7.86 -19.80
CA ARG A 129 4.31 -6.90 -18.74
C ARG A 129 3.17 -5.94 -18.37
N TRP A 130 2.37 -5.53 -19.36
CA TRP A 130 1.23 -4.63 -19.13
C TRP A 130 0.12 -5.26 -18.31
N HIS A 131 -0.15 -6.57 -18.48
CA HIS A 131 -1.16 -7.26 -17.69
C HIS A 131 -0.73 -7.43 -16.23
N ALA A 132 0.55 -7.77 -16.01
CA ALA A 132 1.13 -7.84 -14.67
C ALA A 132 1.12 -6.47 -13.96
N LEU A 133 1.46 -5.40 -14.67
CA LEU A 133 1.40 -4.03 -14.13
C LEU A 133 -0.04 -3.62 -13.84
N ALA A 134 -0.97 -3.85 -14.77
CA ALA A 134 -2.39 -3.56 -14.58
C ALA A 134 -2.96 -4.31 -13.37
N PHE A 135 -2.58 -5.59 -13.19
CA PHE A 135 -2.94 -6.40 -12.02
C PHE A 135 -2.48 -5.74 -10.71
N MET A 136 -1.23 -5.28 -10.65
CA MET A 136 -0.69 -4.62 -9.45
C MET A 136 -1.42 -3.32 -9.11
N LEU A 137 -1.94 -2.65 -10.13
CA LEU A 137 -2.72 -1.42 -9.99
C LEU A 137 -4.19 -1.68 -9.61
N ILE A 138 -4.67 -2.93 -9.63
CA ILE A 138 -6.03 -3.27 -9.18
C ILE A 138 -6.19 -2.83 -7.72
N PRO A 139 -7.13 -1.93 -7.41
CA PRO A 139 -7.36 -1.48 -6.06
C PRO A 139 -8.13 -2.52 -5.24
N GLY A 140 -7.95 -2.49 -3.92
CA GLY A 140 -8.75 -3.28 -2.97
C GLY A 140 -8.17 -4.64 -2.59
N LEU A 141 -7.20 -5.17 -3.35
CA LEU A 141 -6.46 -6.36 -2.92
C LEU A 141 -5.42 -6.01 -1.85
N PRO A 142 -5.35 -6.76 -0.74
CA PRO A 142 -4.30 -6.60 0.26
C PRO A 142 -2.90 -6.78 -0.34
N TYR A 143 -1.91 -6.09 0.23
CA TYR A 143 -0.50 -6.12 -0.20
C TYR A 143 0.04 -7.54 -0.34
N ALA A 144 -0.11 -8.35 0.72
CA ALA A 144 0.35 -9.74 0.73
C ALA A 144 -0.32 -10.58 -0.36
N VAL A 145 -1.62 -10.38 -0.58
CA VAL A 145 -2.39 -11.10 -1.59
C VAL A 145 -1.88 -10.76 -2.99
N LYS A 146 -1.61 -9.48 -3.30
CA LYS A 146 -1.04 -9.07 -4.58
C LYS A 146 0.33 -9.72 -4.84
N ASN A 147 1.20 -9.72 -3.84
CA ASN A 147 2.54 -10.32 -3.94
C ASN A 147 2.47 -11.81 -4.23
N ASN A 148 1.59 -12.53 -3.54
CA ASN A 148 1.41 -13.97 -3.71
C ASN A 148 0.75 -14.32 -5.05
N LEU A 149 -0.30 -13.59 -5.44
CA LEU A 149 -1.02 -13.84 -6.71
C LEU A 149 -0.12 -13.61 -7.92
N LEU A 150 0.67 -12.53 -7.94
CA LEU A 150 1.58 -12.30 -9.07
C LEU A 150 2.74 -13.30 -9.09
N ALA A 151 3.24 -13.74 -7.93
CA ALA A 151 4.24 -14.79 -7.86
C ALA A 151 3.68 -16.14 -8.35
N LEU A 152 2.41 -16.45 -8.06
CA LEU A 152 1.72 -17.64 -8.53
C LEU A 152 1.33 -17.59 -10.01
N ALA A 153 1.35 -16.41 -10.64
CA ALA A 153 0.92 -16.21 -12.01
C ALA A 153 1.89 -16.75 -13.08
N GLY A 154 3.02 -17.34 -12.66
CA GLY A 154 4.05 -17.89 -13.55
C GLY A 154 5.00 -16.85 -14.11
N VAL A 155 5.04 -15.65 -13.53
CA VAL A 155 5.96 -14.57 -13.95
C VAL A 155 7.39 -14.90 -13.46
N PRO A 156 8.43 -14.79 -14.30
CA PRO A 156 9.80 -14.99 -13.85
C PRO A 156 10.22 -13.96 -12.79
N PHE A 157 11.27 -14.26 -12.02
CA PHE A 157 11.69 -13.46 -10.87
C PHE A 157 11.94 -11.99 -11.20
N THR A 158 12.75 -11.70 -12.22
CA THR A 158 13.15 -10.32 -12.52
C THR A 158 11.96 -9.43 -12.91
N PRO A 159 11.07 -9.84 -13.84
CA PRO A 159 9.91 -9.01 -14.16
C PRO A 159 8.86 -8.96 -13.04
N TYR A 160 8.74 -10.02 -12.23
CA TYR A 160 7.96 -9.98 -11.00
C TYR A 160 8.49 -8.87 -10.07
N MET A 161 9.79 -8.87 -9.78
CA MET A 161 10.43 -7.92 -8.87
C MET A 161 10.29 -6.48 -9.38
N VAL A 162 10.64 -6.20 -10.63
CA VAL A 162 10.62 -4.83 -11.16
C VAL A 162 9.20 -4.26 -11.18
N ILE A 163 8.22 -4.99 -11.71
CA ILE A 163 6.84 -4.50 -11.82
C ILE A 163 6.23 -4.34 -10.44
N ASN A 164 6.39 -5.35 -9.58
CA ASN A 164 5.81 -5.35 -8.26
C ASN A 164 6.41 -4.23 -7.39
N TRP A 165 7.73 -4.13 -7.38
CA TRP A 165 8.45 -3.17 -6.57
C TRP A 165 8.14 -1.74 -7.00
N THR A 166 8.30 -1.42 -8.28
CA THR A 166 8.03 -0.06 -8.79
C THR A 166 6.58 0.37 -8.55
N ALA A 167 5.61 -0.49 -8.85
CA ALA A 167 4.20 -0.17 -8.67
C ALA A 167 3.85 0.06 -7.20
N GLN A 168 4.26 -0.86 -6.31
CA GLN A 168 3.85 -0.79 -4.91
C GLN A 168 4.65 0.22 -4.10
N PHE A 169 5.96 0.35 -4.35
CA PHE A 169 6.80 1.35 -3.70
C PHE A 169 6.39 2.77 -4.10
N GLY A 170 6.10 3.01 -5.38
CA GLY A 170 5.60 4.31 -5.82
C GLY A 170 4.29 4.70 -5.10
N MET A 171 3.39 3.74 -4.92
CA MET A 171 2.15 3.94 -4.17
C MET A 171 2.34 4.09 -2.65
N SER A 172 3.48 3.68 -2.08
CA SER A 172 3.74 3.79 -0.64
C SER A 172 4.29 5.14 -0.22
N ILE A 173 5.01 5.84 -1.11
CA ILE A 173 5.67 7.12 -0.80
C ILE A 173 4.73 8.13 -0.13
N PRO A 174 3.49 8.38 -0.61
CA PRO A 174 2.60 9.36 0.03
C PRO A 174 2.26 9.02 1.49
N LEU A 175 2.17 7.74 1.85
CA LEU A 175 1.90 7.31 3.22
C LEU A 175 3.10 7.52 4.14
N ILE A 176 4.32 7.35 3.61
CA ILE A 176 5.55 7.61 4.36
C ILE A 176 5.70 9.11 4.61
N ILE A 177 5.51 9.93 3.58
CA ILE A 177 5.54 11.39 3.69
C ILE A 177 4.46 11.84 4.69
N LEU A 178 3.25 11.28 4.63
CA LEU A 178 2.18 11.59 5.57
C LEU A 178 2.63 11.35 7.03
N GLY A 179 3.27 10.22 7.32
CA GLY A 179 3.79 9.93 8.65
C GLY A 179 4.85 10.92 9.13
N GLY A 180 5.83 11.24 8.28
CA GLY A 180 6.88 12.20 8.63
C GLY A 180 6.37 13.64 8.76
N ALA A 181 5.45 14.06 7.88
CA ALA A 181 4.89 15.41 7.87
C ALA A 181 4.07 15.73 9.13
N VAL A 182 3.39 14.74 9.70
CA VAL A 182 2.69 14.88 10.99
C VAL A 182 3.67 15.25 12.11
N ILE A 183 4.90 14.77 12.04
CA ILE A 183 5.91 14.98 13.08
C ILE A 183 6.65 16.30 12.91
N GLU A 184 6.99 16.66 11.67
CA GLU A 184 7.67 17.92 11.37
C GLU A 184 6.75 19.14 11.58
N MET A 185 5.48 18.92 11.93
CA MET A 185 4.41 19.94 12.02
C MET A 185 4.35 20.85 10.79
N ASN A 186 4.83 20.35 9.65
CA ASN A 186 4.94 21.12 8.44
C ASN A 186 3.63 21.02 7.66
N VAL A 187 2.75 21.99 7.88
CA VAL A 187 1.40 22.05 7.29
C VAL A 187 1.47 22.03 5.75
N SER A 188 2.52 22.59 5.15
CA SER A 188 2.71 22.57 3.69
C SER A 188 3.04 21.17 3.17
N ILE A 189 3.96 20.45 3.82
CA ILE A 189 4.30 19.06 3.46
C ILE A 189 3.12 18.13 3.72
N LEU A 190 2.39 18.34 4.82
CA LEU A 190 1.17 17.60 5.13
C LEU A 190 0.11 17.79 4.04
N GLY A 191 -0.11 19.02 3.60
CA GLY A 191 -1.00 19.34 2.48
C GLY A 191 -0.60 18.62 1.19
N ILE A 192 0.68 18.63 0.84
CA ILE A 192 1.22 17.90 -0.31
C ILE A 192 0.99 16.39 -0.16
N ALA A 193 1.27 15.82 1.02
CA ALA A 193 1.08 14.40 1.28
C ALA A 193 -0.39 13.98 1.11
N ILE A 194 -1.33 14.79 1.60
CA ILE A 194 -2.77 14.59 1.42
C ILE A 194 -3.14 14.66 -0.06
N VAL A 195 -2.63 15.64 -0.82
CA VAL A 195 -2.87 15.76 -2.26
C VAL A 195 -2.34 14.53 -3.00
N LEU A 196 -1.11 14.11 -2.72
CA LEU A 196 -0.51 12.91 -3.32
C LEU A 196 -1.31 11.65 -2.98
N LEU A 197 -1.78 11.52 -1.73
CA LEU A 197 -2.62 10.42 -1.30
C LEU A 197 -3.97 10.44 -2.04
N LEU A 198 -4.62 11.60 -2.15
CA LEU A 198 -5.85 11.78 -2.91
C LEU A 198 -5.66 11.41 -4.38
N VAL A 199 -4.59 11.89 -5.02
CA VAL A 199 -4.25 11.53 -6.41
C VAL A 199 -4.06 10.01 -6.52
N SER A 200 -3.32 9.38 -5.60
CA SER A 200 -3.13 7.92 -5.59
C SER A 200 -4.46 7.14 -5.46
N LEU A 201 -5.38 7.63 -4.63
CA LEU A 201 -6.71 7.04 -4.44
C LEU A 201 -7.62 7.28 -5.65
N LEU A 202 -7.55 8.46 -6.27
CA LEU A 202 -8.32 8.81 -7.48
C LEU A 202 -7.84 8.03 -8.70
N LEU A 203 -6.52 7.82 -8.83
CA LEU A 203 -5.94 6.92 -9.84
C LEU A 203 -6.46 5.50 -9.64
N LYS A 204 -6.36 4.97 -8.41
CA LYS A 204 -6.93 3.67 -8.03
C LYS A 204 -8.41 3.58 -8.39
N TYR A 205 -9.22 4.56 -7.99
CA TYR A 205 -10.66 4.58 -8.26
C TYR A 205 -11.00 4.69 -9.76
N SER A 206 -10.27 5.49 -10.51
CA SER A 206 -10.50 5.67 -11.95
C SER A 206 -10.16 4.41 -12.74
N MET A 207 -9.14 3.67 -12.31
CA MET A 207 -8.80 2.37 -12.89
C MET A 207 -9.85 1.29 -12.60
N ARG A 208 -10.48 1.30 -11.42
CA ARG A 208 -11.59 0.37 -11.08
C ARG A 208 -12.79 0.49 -12.02
N LYS A 209 -13.00 1.64 -12.66
CA LYS A 209 -14.16 1.88 -13.54
C LYS A 209 -13.90 1.49 -15.01
N ARG A 210 -12.65 1.21 -15.38
CA ARG A 210 -12.26 0.94 -16.78
C ARG A 210 -12.20 -0.55 -17.11
N ASN A 211 -12.30 -1.41 -16.09
CA ASN A 211 -12.64 -2.85 -16.19
C ASN A 211 -14.10 -3.05 -15.79
#